data_AF-A0A094FMS2-F1
#
_entry.id   AF-A0A094FMS2-F1
#
_cell.length_a   1.000
_cell.length_b   1.000
_cell.length_c   1.000
_cell.angle_alpha   90.00
_cell.angle_beta   90.00
_cell.angle_gamma   90.00
#
_symmetry.space_group_name_H-M   'P 1'
#
loop_
_entity.id
_entity.type
_entity.pdbx_description
1 polymer ?
#
loop_
_entity_poly.entity_id
_entity_poly.type
_entity_poly.pdbx_seq_one_letter_code
_entity_poly.pdbx_strand_id
1 'polypeptide(L)'
;MQQLGALSTREVQMVFLTATLPKHTEPEFMQIMKIKPEEVQTFRGATTRPNIAYSVHEYAEESDETDAICQLVREKLEQYAAPAKIIVQESGRGRQDGDRSEAIVVMPAGKEEELRKKIARAKARTQPWKIQSRVMRPWEVKQVEWEKMERFLSGSKCRRIYLDSEMDDRQNRDRCEVGEERCDVCEKNDAITEGLEAQQAAFIEEERANQEQAA
;
A
#
# COMPACT_ATOMS: atom_id res chain seq x y z
N MET A 1 26.76 -6.03 -3.64
CA MET A 1 27.06 -4.84 -2.81
C MET A 1 28.38 -4.93 -2.04
N GLN A 2 28.78 -6.08 -1.48
CA GLN A 2 30.03 -6.20 -0.68
C GLN A 2 31.31 -5.67 -1.36
N GLN A 3 31.42 -5.77 -2.69
CA GLN A 3 32.58 -5.25 -3.42
C GLN A 3 32.66 -3.70 -3.48
N LEU A 4 31.53 -2.99 -3.35
CA LEU A 4 31.49 -1.52 -3.32
C LEU A 4 31.95 -0.96 -1.97
N GLY A 5 31.78 -1.70 -0.87
CA GLY A 5 32.29 -1.29 0.45
C GLY A 5 33.82 -1.17 0.50
N ALA A 6 34.54 -1.77 -0.46
CA ALA A 6 35.98 -1.58 -0.61
C ALA A 6 36.36 -0.21 -1.20
N LEU A 7 35.42 0.56 -1.76
CA LEU A 7 35.68 1.92 -2.24
C LEU A 7 35.63 2.95 -1.11
N SER A 8 34.95 2.64 0.00
CA SER A 8 34.90 3.49 1.20
C SER A 8 36.29 3.71 1.84
N THR A 9 37.29 2.89 1.50
CA THR A 9 38.66 3.02 2.02
C THR A 9 39.55 3.96 1.19
N ARG A 10 39.03 4.61 0.14
CA ARG A 10 39.82 5.44 -0.79
C ARG A 10 39.82 6.95 -0.51
N GLU A 11 39.43 7.40 0.69
CA GLU A 11 39.38 8.83 1.07
C GLU A 11 38.56 9.73 0.10
N VAL A 12 37.63 9.15 -0.67
CA VAL A 12 36.73 9.89 -1.57
C VAL A 12 35.36 10.01 -0.92
N GLN A 13 34.72 11.18 -1.02
CA GLN A 13 33.34 11.36 -0.60
C GLN A 13 32.40 10.46 -1.42
N MET A 14 31.61 9.63 -0.73
CA MET A 14 30.65 8.71 -1.35
C MET A 14 29.22 9.24 -1.20
N VAL A 15 28.44 9.19 -2.27
CA VAL A 15 27.00 9.52 -2.26
C VAL A 15 26.21 8.27 -2.66
N PHE A 16 25.26 7.87 -1.82
CA PHE A 16 24.36 6.74 -2.07
C PHE A 16 22.95 7.24 -2.31
N LEU A 17 22.34 6.83 -3.42
CA LEU A 17 20.98 7.21 -3.79
C LEU A 17 20.10 5.97 -3.82
N THR A 18 19.01 5.98 -3.06
CA THR A 18 18.04 4.88 -3.00
C THR A 18 16.62 5.44 -3.10
N ALA A 19 15.79 4.85 -3.96
CA ALA A 19 14.38 5.22 -4.08
C ALA A 19 13.47 4.34 -3.20
N THR A 20 13.88 3.10 -2.91
CA THR A 20 13.03 2.06 -2.34
C THR A 20 13.71 1.32 -1.19
N LEU A 21 14.61 1.96 -0.44
CA LEU A 21 15.23 1.36 0.73
C LEU A 21 14.33 1.55 1.96
N PRO A 22 13.73 0.51 2.55
CA PRO A 22 12.96 0.65 3.79
C PRO A 22 13.79 1.22 4.94
N LYS A 23 13.19 2.05 5.79
CA LYS A 23 13.90 2.70 6.90
C LYS A 23 14.52 1.68 7.88
N HIS A 24 13.80 0.61 8.21
CA HIS A 24 14.29 -0.43 9.11
C HIS A 24 15.45 -1.28 8.56
N THR A 25 15.75 -1.22 7.25
CA THR A 25 16.89 -1.93 6.63
C THR A 25 18.09 -1.03 6.38
N GLU A 26 18.00 0.28 6.65
CA GLU A 26 19.14 1.21 6.58
C GLU A 26 20.36 0.72 7.40
N PRO A 27 20.22 0.20 8.64
CA PRO A 27 21.37 -0.28 9.41
C PRO A 27 22.08 -1.45 8.74
N GLU A 28 21.31 -2.37 8.13
CA GLU A 28 21.87 -3.51 7.38
C GLU A 28 22.60 -3.02 6.12
N PHE A 29 22.02 -2.05 5.40
CA PHE A 29 22.68 -1.42 4.27
C PHE A 29 24.02 -0.77 4.67
N MET A 30 24.04 0.03 5.74
CA MET A 30 25.26 0.67 6.25
C MET A 30 26.31 -0.38 6.63
N GLN A 31 25.91 -1.46 7.29
CA GLN A 31 26.79 -2.58 7.64
C GLN A 31 27.41 -3.24 6.40
N ILE A 32 26.61 -3.55 5.38
CA ILE A 32 27.07 -4.15 4.12
C ILE A 32 28.06 -3.23 3.41
N MET A 33 27.79 -1.92 3.44
CA MET A 33 28.60 -0.90 2.78
C MET A 33 29.81 -0.45 3.60
N LYS A 34 29.96 -0.96 4.84
CA LYS A 34 31.01 -0.59 5.81
C LYS A 34 31.03 0.90 6.14
N ILE A 35 29.84 1.49 6.16
CA ILE A 35 29.63 2.88 6.48
C ILE A 35 29.42 3.01 7.99
N LYS A 36 30.12 3.93 8.64
CA LYS A 36 29.88 4.24 10.05
C LYS A 36 28.69 5.18 10.19
N PRO A 37 27.63 4.84 10.95
CA PRO A 37 26.44 5.68 11.08
C PRO A 37 26.74 7.12 11.54
N GLU A 38 27.74 7.29 12.41
CA GLU A 38 28.19 8.59 12.92
C GLU A 38 28.88 9.48 11.87
N GLU A 39 29.30 8.92 10.73
CA GLU A 39 30.00 9.62 9.65
C GLU A 39 29.09 9.90 8.44
N VAL A 40 27.78 9.66 8.56
CA VAL A 40 26.82 9.82 7.46
C VAL A 40 25.85 10.97 7.71
N GLN A 41 25.64 11.77 6.67
CA GLN A 41 24.47 12.63 6.58
C GLN A 41 23.38 11.96 5.76
N THR A 42 22.25 11.62 6.39
CA THR A 42 21.11 10.99 5.73
C THR A 42 20.04 12.03 5.41
N PHE A 43 19.60 12.06 4.15
CA PHE A 43 18.43 12.82 3.72
C PHE A 43 17.33 11.85 3.29
N ARG A 44 16.14 11.99 3.86
CA ARG A 44 15.00 11.12 3.57
C ARG A 44 13.74 11.95 3.31
N GLY A 45 13.17 11.78 2.13
CA GLY A 45 11.82 12.25 1.82
C GLY A 45 10.78 11.18 2.14
N ALA A 46 9.53 11.58 2.33
CA ALA A 46 8.42 10.63 2.44
C ALA A 46 8.27 9.84 1.14
N THR A 47 8.00 8.53 1.26
CA THR A 47 7.72 7.69 0.09
C THR A 47 6.27 7.76 -0.36
N THR A 48 5.40 8.36 0.46
CA THR A 48 3.99 8.57 0.14
C THR A 48 3.83 9.38 -1.15
N ARG A 49 3.07 8.81 -2.10
CA ARG A 49 2.70 9.47 -3.34
C ARG A 49 1.24 9.91 -3.26
N PRO A 50 0.95 11.19 -2.96
CA PRO A 50 -0.43 11.66 -2.78
C PRO A 50 -1.25 11.54 -4.07
N ASN A 51 -0.60 11.66 -5.24
CA ASN A 51 -1.24 11.63 -6.55
C ASN A 51 -1.58 10.21 -7.07
N ILE A 52 -1.32 9.14 -6.31
CA ILE A 52 -1.55 7.75 -6.76
C ILE A 52 -2.72 7.10 -6.03
N ALA A 53 -3.79 6.72 -6.73
CA ALA A 53 -4.82 5.84 -6.17
C ALA A 53 -4.34 4.39 -6.20
N TYR A 54 -4.31 3.71 -5.06
CA TYR A 54 -3.93 2.30 -4.96
C TYR A 54 -5.18 1.41 -4.93
N SER A 55 -5.21 0.35 -5.73
CA SER A 55 -6.31 -0.60 -5.75
C SER A 55 -5.84 -2.04 -6.02
N VAL A 56 -6.70 -2.99 -5.63
CA VAL A 56 -6.59 -4.39 -6.01
C VAL A 56 -7.82 -4.74 -6.84
N HIS A 57 -7.59 -5.37 -7.99
CA HIS A 57 -8.63 -5.79 -8.93
C HIS A 57 -8.64 -7.31 -9.04
N GLU A 58 -9.81 -7.89 -8.85
CA GLU A 58 -10.03 -9.32 -8.97
C GLU A 58 -10.59 -9.69 -10.34
N TYR A 59 -10.04 -10.74 -10.98
CA TYR A 59 -10.57 -11.30 -12.23
C TYR A 59 -11.07 -12.74 -12.02
N ALA A 60 -12.09 -13.14 -12.78
CA ALA A 60 -12.69 -14.46 -12.66
C ALA A 60 -11.65 -15.56 -12.95
N GLU A 61 -11.66 -16.66 -12.19
CA GLU A 61 -10.65 -17.74 -12.31
C GLU A 61 -10.64 -18.38 -13.70
N GLU A 62 -11.80 -18.41 -14.37
CA GLU A 62 -11.96 -18.91 -15.73
C GLU A 62 -11.42 -17.98 -16.83
N SER A 63 -11.04 -16.74 -16.49
CA SER A 63 -10.51 -15.77 -17.44
C SER A 63 -8.99 -15.91 -17.59
N ASP A 64 -8.48 -15.78 -18.81
CA ASP A 64 -7.05 -15.62 -19.03
C ASP A 64 -6.59 -14.29 -18.40
N GLU A 65 -5.47 -14.32 -17.67
CA GLU A 65 -4.92 -13.15 -16.98
C GLU A 65 -4.65 -11.99 -17.95
N THR A 66 -4.18 -12.31 -19.16
CA THR A 66 -3.91 -11.31 -20.20
C THR A 66 -5.19 -10.66 -20.68
N ASP A 67 -6.26 -11.44 -20.88
CA ASP A 67 -7.56 -10.94 -21.30
C ASP A 67 -8.20 -10.07 -20.23
N ALA A 68 -8.09 -10.47 -18.96
CA ALA A 68 -8.53 -9.68 -17.81
C ALA A 68 -7.80 -8.34 -17.72
N ILE A 69 -6.47 -8.33 -17.88
CA ILE A 69 -5.67 -7.10 -17.92
C ILE A 69 -6.08 -6.22 -19.10
N CYS A 70 -6.23 -6.80 -20.30
CA CYS A 70 -6.68 -6.10 -21.49
C CYS A 70 -8.05 -5.43 -21.30
N GLN A 71 -9.00 -6.14 -20.70
CA GLN A 71 -10.32 -5.61 -20.40
C GLN A 71 -10.24 -4.45 -19.40
N LEU A 72 -9.54 -4.64 -18.27
CA LEU A 72 -9.34 -3.61 -17.26
C LEU A 72 -8.71 -2.34 -17.87
N VAL A 73 -7.70 -2.50 -18.73
CA VAL A 73 -7.06 -1.37 -19.41
C VAL A 73 -8.03 -0.64 -20.32
N ARG A 74 -8.90 -1.34 -21.06
CA ARG A 74 -9.93 -0.70 -21.91
C ARG A 74 -10.93 0.10 -21.08
N GLU A 75 -11.45 -0.49 -20.01
CA GLU A 75 -12.39 0.18 -19.09
C GLU A 75 -11.76 1.46 -18.51
N LYS A 76 -10.48 1.40 -18.14
CA LYS A 76 -9.75 2.57 -17.66
C LYS A 76 -9.51 3.62 -18.74
N LEU A 77 -9.19 3.22 -19.97
CA LEU A 77 -9.06 4.16 -21.09
C LEU A 77 -10.38 4.86 -21.42
N GLU A 78 -11.52 4.18 -21.26
CA GLU A 78 -12.85 4.79 -21.40
C GLU A 78 -13.16 5.76 -20.25
N GLN A 79 -12.78 5.40 -19.02
CA GLN A 79 -12.92 6.25 -17.85
C GLN A 79 -12.13 7.57 -17.99
N TYR A 80 -10.98 7.53 -18.66
CA TYR A 80 -10.09 8.68 -18.82
C TYR A 80 -10.07 9.22 -20.26
N ALA A 81 -10.85 10.27 -20.54
CA ALA A 81 -10.78 10.98 -21.82
C ALA A 81 -9.37 11.62 -22.04
N ALA A 82 -8.61 11.07 -23.01
CA ALA A 82 -7.34 11.52 -23.65
C ALA A 82 -6.35 12.48 -22.92
N PRO A 83 -5.01 12.28 -23.00
CA PRO A 83 -4.23 11.06 -23.20
C PRO A 83 -3.78 10.52 -21.83
N ALA A 84 -4.59 9.64 -21.22
CA ALA A 84 -4.14 8.89 -20.06
C ALA A 84 -3.04 7.92 -20.47
N LYS A 85 -1.91 7.96 -19.76
CA LYS A 85 -0.80 7.02 -19.95
C LYS A 85 -0.91 5.95 -18.88
N ILE A 86 -1.45 4.79 -19.26
CA ILE A 86 -1.47 3.61 -18.42
C ILE A 86 -0.09 2.95 -18.53
N ILE A 87 0.63 2.87 -17.41
CA ILE A 87 1.92 2.19 -17.31
C ILE A 87 1.71 0.96 -16.44
N VAL A 88 1.75 -0.23 -17.04
CA VAL A 88 1.72 -1.51 -16.31
C VAL A 88 3.15 -1.80 -15.85
N GLN A 89 3.41 -1.61 -14.56
CA GLN A 89 4.73 -1.83 -13.96
C GLN A 89 4.59 -2.18 -12.48
N GLU A 90 5.61 -2.82 -11.89
CA GLU A 90 5.82 -2.84 -10.44
C GLU A 90 5.73 -1.39 -9.89
N SER A 91 5.03 -1.19 -8.78
CA SER A 91 4.40 0.06 -8.32
C SER A 91 5.32 1.29 -8.05
N GLY A 92 6.60 1.23 -8.43
CA GLY A 92 7.63 2.22 -8.13
C GLY A 92 7.96 3.27 -9.21
N ARG A 93 7.30 3.29 -10.38
CA ARG A 93 7.55 4.32 -11.42
C ARG A 93 6.31 5.09 -11.85
N GLY A 94 5.43 5.43 -10.90
CA GLY A 94 4.38 6.43 -11.13
C GLY A 94 4.99 7.78 -11.52
N ARG A 95 4.48 8.37 -12.61
CA ARG A 95 4.91 9.63 -13.25
C ARG A 95 5.29 10.69 -12.21
N GLN A 96 6.44 11.35 -12.38
CA GLN A 96 7.00 12.32 -11.42
C GLN A 96 6.35 13.71 -11.51
N ASP A 97 5.41 13.89 -12.43
CA ASP A 97 4.87 15.19 -12.85
C ASP A 97 3.74 15.70 -11.93
N GLY A 98 3.43 14.97 -10.85
CA GLY A 98 2.36 15.33 -9.89
C GLY A 98 0.93 15.03 -10.37
N ASP A 99 0.75 14.67 -11.64
CA ASP A 99 -0.54 14.27 -12.20
C ASP A 99 -1.17 13.08 -11.48
N ARG A 100 -2.50 13.09 -11.38
CA ARG A 100 -3.29 11.95 -10.89
C ARG A 100 -2.92 10.66 -11.63
N SER A 101 -2.70 9.58 -10.88
CA SER A 101 -2.29 8.28 -11.39
C SER A 101 -3.00 7.16 -10.61
N GLU A 102 -3.15 5.98 -11.23
CA GLU A 102 -3.64 4.77 -10.56
C GLU A 102 -2.58 3.68 -10.55
N ALA A 103 -2.48 2.94 -9.45
CA ALA A 103 -1.66 1.74 -9.30
C ALA A 103 -2.57 0.57 -8.89
N ILE A 104 -2.75 -0.37 -9.82
CA ILE A 104 -3.70 -1.48 -9.69
C ILE A 104 -2.92 -2.80 -9.64
N VAL A 105 -3.15 -3.60 -8.61
CA VAL A 105 -2.67 -4.99 -8.55
C VAL A 105 -3.79 -5.91 -8.99
N VAL A 106 -3.52 -6.79 -9.96
CA VAL A 106 -4.51 -7.73 -10.52
C VAL A 106 -4.28 -9.12 -9.90
N MET A 107 -5.35 -9.79 -9.47
CA MET A 107 -5.29 -11.12 -8.86
C MET A 107 -6.56 -11.95 -9.10
N PRO A 108 -6.52 -13.29 -8.96
CA PRO A 108 -7.71 -14.12 -9.12
C PRO A 108 -8.82 -13.80 -8.12
N ALA A 109 -10.07 -14.01 -8.53
CA ALA A 109 -11.27 -13.75 -7.72
C ALA A 109 -11.30 -14.57 -6.43
N GLY A 110 -11.85 -13.95 -5.37
CA GLY A 110 -11.97 -14.58 -4.05
C GLY A 110 -10.67 -14.63 -3.26
N LYS A 111 -9.53 -14.26 -3.86
CA LYS A 111 -8.23 -14.30 -3.20
C LYS A 111 -8.10 -13.20 -2.15
N GLU A 112 -8.68 -12.02 -2.37
CA GLU A 112 -8.73 -10.95 -1.37
C GLU A 112 -9.51 -11.40 -0.13
N GLU A 113 -10.67 -12.03 -0.32
CA GLU A 113 -11.48 -12.56 0.78
C GLU A 113 -10.79 -13.71 1.53
N GLU A 114 -10.15 -14.64 0.80
CA GLU A 114 -9.33 -15.72 1.37
C GLU A 114 -8.24 -15.16 2.29
N LEU A 115 -7.48 -14.18 1.80
CA LEU A 115 -6.40 -13.52 2.56
C LEU A 115 -6.95 -12.76 3.77
N ARG A 116 -8.09 -12.07 3.62
CA ARG A 116 -8.75 -11.38 4.73
C ARG A 116 -9.16 -12.36 5.84
N LYS A 117 -9.76 -13.50 5.48
CA LYS A 117 -10.10 -14.59 6.43
C LYS A 117 -8.85 -15.17 7.09
N LYS A 118 -7.77 -15.40 6.33
CA LYS A 118 -6.47 -15.87 6.84
C LYS A 118 -5.91 -14.92 7.89
N ILE A 119 -5.88 -13.62 7.62
CA ILE A 119 -5.36 -12.59 8.54
C ILE A 119 -6.24 -12.47 9.79
N ALA A 120 -7.57 -12.51 9.65
CA ALA A 120 -8.47 -12.49 10.80
C ALA A 120 -8.22 -13.68 11.74
N ARG A 121 -8.05 -14.89 11.18
CA ARG A 121 -7.70 -16.09 11.96
C ARG A 121 -6.33 -15.99 12.62
N ALA A 122 -5.34 -15.41 11.94
CA ALA A 122 -4.01 -15.19 12.52
C ALA A 122 -4.07 -14.22 13.71
N LYS A 123 -4.80 -13.09 13.58
CA LYS A 123 -5.01 -12.14 14.68
C LYS A 123 -5.68 -12.78 15.90
N ALA A 124 -6.61 -13.71 15.69
CA ALA A 124 -7.25 -14.46 16.77
C ALA A 124 -6.31 -15.46 17.48
N ARG A 125 -5.20 -15.87 16.85
CA ARG A 125 -4.25 -16.88 17.37
C ARG A 125 -2.97 -16.29 17.94
N THR A 126 -2.72 -15.00 17.80
CA THR A 126 -1.41 -14.41 18.07
C THR A 126 -1.31 -13.87 19.52
N GLN A 127 -0.69 -14.65 20.40
CA GLN A 127 0.04 -14.15 21.59
C GLN A 127 1.20 -13.23 21.11
N PRO A 128 1.69 -12.25 21.89
CA PRO A 128 2.72 -11.30 21.43
C PRO A 128 4.07 -12.01 21.23
N TRP A 129 4.50 -12.20 19.98
CA TRP A 129 5.80 -12.83 19.70
C TRP A 129 6.88 -11.77 19.88
N LYS A 130 7.74 -11.99 20.88
CA LYS A 130 8.99 -11.29 21.11
C LYS A 130 9.89 -11.50 19.90
N ILE A 131 10.18 -10.43 19.14
CA ILE A 131 11.25 -10.45 18.15
C ILE A 131 12.57 -10.43 18.94
N GLN A 132 13.08 -11.61 19.28
CA GLN A 132 14.46 -11.75 19.70
C GLN A 132 15.35 -11.61 18.47
N SER A 133 16.34 -10.71 18.60
CA SER A 133 17.40 -10.39 17.67
C SER A 133 18.18 -11.63 17.20
N ARG A 134 17.65 -12.35 16.22
CA ARG A 134 18.35 -13.42 15.51
C ARG A 134 18.32 -13.10 14.03
N VAL A 135 19.47 -13.25 13.37
CA VAL A 135 19.58 -13.16 11.91
C VAL A 135 18.64 -14.21 11.31
N MET A 136 17.62 -13.74 10.59
CA MET A 136 16.65 -14.61 9.92
C MET A 136 17.31 -15.40 8.81
N ARG A 137 16.88 -16.66 8.64
CA ARG A 137 17.26 -17.48 7.48
C ARG A 137 16.57 -16.94 6.23
N PRO A 138 17.13 -17.16 5.02
CA PRO A 138 16.56 -16.64 3.78
C PRO A 138 15.08 -16.99 3.54
N TRP A 139 14.64 -18.19 3.95
CA TRP A 139 13.23 -18.58 3.82
C TRP A 139 12.32 -17.89 4.85
N GLU A 140 12.84 -17.53 6.02
CA GLU A 140 12.11 -16.76 7.04
C GLU A 140 11.89 -15.32 6.55
N VAL A 141 12.90 -14.74 5.89
CA VAL A 141 12.79 -13.44 5.22
C VAL A 141 11.73 -13.48 4.11
N LYS A 142 11.80 -14.47 3.22
CA LYS A 142 10.81 -14.65 2.14
C LYS A 142 9.40 -14.85 2.67
N GLN A 143 9.24 -15.55 3.79
CA GLN A 143 7.94 -15.71 4.44
C GLN A 143 7.41 -14.37 4.99
N VAL A 144 8.25 -13.59 5.66
CA VAL A 144 7.87 -12.26 6.19
C VAL A 144 7.50 -11.31 5.05
N GLU A 145 8.26 -11.29 3.96
CA GLU A 145 7.94 -10.51 2.75
C GLU A 145 6.59 -10.93 2.16
N TRP A 146 6.34 -12.24 2.10
CA TRP A 146 5.06 -12.76 1.63
C TRP A 146 3.89 -12.36 2.55
N GLU A 147 4.07 -12.41 3.87
CA GLU A 147 3.06 -11.97 4.83
C GLU A 147 2.76 -10.46 4.71
N LYS A 148 3.77 -9.63 4.40
CA LYS A 148 3.59 -8.21 4.12
C LYS A 148 2.75 -8.01 2.85
N MET A 149 3.06 -8.75 1.78
CA MET A 149 2.29 -8.72 0.53
C MET A 149 0.84 -9.17 0.77
N GLU A 150 0.62 -10.28 1.46
CA GLU A 150 -0.73 -10.78 1.77
C GLU A 150 -1.56 -9.79 2.57
N ARG A 151 -0.94 -9.09 3.52
CA ARG A 151 -1.59 -8.00 4.27
C ARG A 151 -2.01 -6.86 3.35
N PHE A 152 -1.11 -6.43 2.46
CA PHE A 152 -1.43 -5.43 1.46
C PHE A 152 -2.60 -5.88 0.61
N LEU A 153 -2.59 -7.09 0.04
CA LEU A 153 -3.61 -7.62 -0.86
C LEU A 153 -4.98 -7.82 -0.20
N SER A 154 -5.02 -8.19 1.08
CA SER A 154 -6.26 -8.52 1.80
C SER A 154 -7.30 -7.39 1.94
N GLY A 155 -6.93 -6.15 1.65
CA GLY A 155 -7.82 -4.99 1.81
C GLY A 155 -8.26 -4.73 3.25
N SER A 156 -7.61 -5.33 4.25
CA SER A 156 -8.04 -5.27 5.65
C SER A 156 -7.86 -3.87 6.28
N LYS A 157 -7.02 -3.03 5.68
CA LYS A 157 -6.74 -1.65 6.08
C LYS A 157 -6.44 -0.83 4.82
N CYS A 158 -6.44 0.49 4.96
CA CYS A 158 -5.98 1.41 3.90
C CYS A 158 -4.64 0.97 3.30
N ARG A 159 -4.55 0.95 1.96
CA ARG A 159 -3.36 0.49 1.22
C ARG A 159 -2.11 1.30 1.60
N ARG A 160 -2.24 2.61 1.83
CA ARG A 160 -1.14 3.50 2.26
C ARG A 160 -0.59 3.18 3.65
N ILE A 161 -1.39 2.61 4.55
CA ILE A 161 -0.89 2.18 5.87
C ILE A 161 0.17 1.12 5.70
N TYR A 162 -0.05 0.14 4.83
CA TYR A 162 0.92 -0.93 4.58
C TYR A 162 2.19 -0.41 3.92
N LEU A 163 2.05 0.47 2.92
CA LEU A 163 3.18 1.05 2.21
C LEU A 163 4.03 1.96 3.12
N ASP A 164 3.42 2.92 3.81
CA ASP A 164 4.16 3.86 4.65
C ASP A 164 4.72 3.19 5.91
N SER A 165 4.03 2.19 6.47
CA SER A 165 4.57 1.40 7.57
C SER A 165 5.82 0.64 7.17
N GLU A 166 5.90 0.15 5.93
CA GLU A 166 7.04 -0.61 5.44
C GLU A 166 8.21 0.31 5.08
N MET A 167 7.92 1.37 4.32
CA MET A 167 8.94 2.21 3.72
C MET A 167 9.47 3.29 4.67
N ASP A 168 8.61 3.84 5.52
CA ASP A 168 8.88 5.02 6.35
C ASP A 168 8.72 4.78 7.86
N ASP A 169 8.40 3.54 8.27
CA ASP A 169 8.03 3.16 9.64
C ASP A 169 6.87 4.00 10.21
N ARG A 170 6.00 4.54 9.34
CA ARG A 170 4.90 5.41 9.74
C ARG A 170 3.74 4.60 10.33
N GLN A 171 3.51 4.74 11.64
CA GLN A 171 2.47 3.98 12.36
C GLN A 171 1.23 4.80 12.74
N ASN A 172 1.28 6.12 12.61
CA ASN A 172 0.21 7.04 13.02
C ASN A 172 -0.86 7.26 11.95
N ARG A 173 -1.00 6.32 11.01
CA ARG A 173 -1.88 6.44 9.85
C ARG A 173 -3.05 5.47 9.95
N ASP A 174 -4.26 5.98 9.75
CA ASP A 174 -5.53 5.27 9.87
C ASP A 174 -6.30 5.19 8.54
N ARG A 175 -6.09 6.15 7.62
CA ARG A 175 -6.68 6.17 6.27
C ARG A 175 -5.86 7.02 5.27
N CYS A 176 -6.38 7.18 4.06
CA CYS A 176 -5.87 8.18 3.10
C CYS A 176 -6.13 9.59 3.67
N GLU A 177 -5.14 10.47 3.56
CA GLU A 177 -5.17 11.82 4.13
C GLU A 177 -5.74 12.84 3.13
N VAL A 178 -6.09 14.03 3.61
CA VAL A 178 -6.62 15.11 2.76
C VAL A 178 -5.56 15.51 1.73
N GLY A 179 -5.99 15.66 0.48
CA GLY A 179 -5.10 15.96 -0.66
C GLY A 179 -4.47 14.72 -1.31
N GLU A 180 -4.81 13.52 -0.85
CA GLU A 180 -4.41 12.28 -1.49
C GLU A 180 -5.54 11.62 -2.29
N GLU A 181 -5.15 10.99 -3.39
CA GLU A 181 -5.98 10.08 -4.13
C GLU A 181 -6.41 8.89 -3.27
N ARG A 182 -7.71 8.63 -3.22
CA ARG A 182 -8.29 7.59 -2.36
C ARG A 182 -7.86 6.20 -2.86
N CYS A 183 -7.55 5.30 -1.92
CA CYS A 183 -7.42 3.87 -2.24
C CYS A 183 -8.78 3.18 -2.24
N ASP A 184 -8.87 2.05 -2.93
CA ASP A 184 -10.09 1.23 -3.06
C ASP A 184 -10.73 0.87 -1.71
N VAL A 185 -9.93 0.54 -0.69
CA VAL A 185 -10.43 0.22 0.67
C VAL A 185 -11.08 1.45 1.31
N CYS A 186 -10.43 2.60 1.19
CA CYS A 186 -10.93 3.85 1.75
C CYS A 186 -12.15 4.36 0.99
N GLU A 187 -12.20 4.18 -0.33
CA GLU A 187 -13.36 4.52 -1.15
C GLU A 187 -14.59 3.67 -0.80
N LYS A 188 -14.42 2.35 -0.69
CA LYS A 188 -15.49 1.43 -0.25
C LYS A 188 -16.02 1.78 1.15
N ASN A 189 -15.14 2.09 2.10
CA ASN A 189 -15.54 2.43 3.47
C ASN A 189 -16.32 3.75 3.54
N ASP A 190 -15.95 4.75 2.73
CA ASP A 190 -16.67 6.02 2.69
C ASP A 190 -18.06 5.82 2.09
N ALA A 191 -18.18 5.09 0.98
CA ALA A 191 -19.47 4.77 0.37
C ALA A 191 -20.43 4.05 1.33
N ILE A 192 -19.91 3.13 2.16
CA ILE A 192 -20.72 2.47 3.21
C ILE A 192 -21.18 3.47 4.27
N THR A 193 -20.28 4.35 4.71
CA THR A 193 -20.57 5.34 5.76
C THR A 193 -21.62 6.34 5.26
N GLU A 194 -21.43 6.89 4.07
CA GLU A 194 -22.37 7.80 3.42
C GLU A 194 -23.75 7.14 3.21
N GLY A 195 -23.78 5.86 2.83
CA GLY A 195 -25.03 5.11 2.69
C GLY A 195 -25.79 4.95 4.01
N LEU A 196 -25.09 4.66 5.11
CA LEU A 196 -25.69 4.56 6.45
C LEU A 196 -26.21 5.92 6.95
N GLU A 197 -25.44 6.98 6.72
CA GLU A 197 -25.84 8.34 7.08
C GLU A 197 -27.09 8.78 6.30
N ALA A 198 -27.16 8.47 5.01
CA ALA A 198 -28.35 8.74 4.18
C ALA A 198 -29.59 7.98 4.67
N GLN A 199 -29.45 6.71 5.04
CA GLN A 199 -30.54 5.92 5.62
C GLN A 199 -31.02 6.50 6.95
N GLN A 200 -30.09 6.90 7.81
CA GLN A 200 -30.41 7.51 9.09
C GLN A 200 -31.12 8.87 8.91
N ALA A 201 -30.67 9.69 7.97
CA ALA A 201 -31.31 10.95 7.64
C ALA A 201 -32.75 10.74 7.15
N ALA A 202 -32.97 9.78 6.24
CA ALA A 202 -34.30 9.45 5.73
C ALA A 202 -35.25 8.99 6.84
N PHE A 203 -34.78 8.15 7.77
CA PHE A 203 -35.57 7.72 8.91
C PHE A 203 -35.96 8.88 9.82
N ILE A 204 -35.03 9.80 10.10
CA ILE A 204 -35.29 11.00 10.92
C ILE A 204 -36.31 11.92 10.23
N GLU A 205 -36.23 12.08 8.91
CA GLU A 205 -37.20 12.87 8.14
C GLU A 205 -38.60 12.25 8.16
N GLU A 206 -38.69 10.92 8.01
CA GLU A 206 -39.96 10.19 8.08
C GLU A 206 -40.62 10.29 9.47
N GLU A 207 -39.83 10.15 10.55
CA GLU A 207 -40.34 10.34 11.91
C GLU A 207 -40.84 11.77 12.16
N ARG A 208 -40.14 12.79 11.64
CA ARG A 208 -40.59 14.20 11.75
C ARG A 208 -41.90 14.43 11.00
N ALA A 209 -42.01 13.93 9.77
CA ALA A 209 -43.24 14.04 8.98
C ALA A 209 -44.44 13.36 9.66
N ASN A 210 -44.21 12.19 10.27
CA ASN A 210 -45.25 11.47 11.02
C ASN A 210 -45.68 12.21 12.31
N GLN A 211 -44.75 12.88 13.00
CA GLN A 211 -45.07 13.69 14.17
C GLN A 211 -45.84 14.96 13.82
N GLU A 212 -45.52 15.62 12.71
CA GLU A 212 -46.25 16.81 12.22
C GLU A 212 -47.67 16.49 11.75
N GLN A 213 -47.90 15.28 11.21
CA GLN A 213 -49.25 14.84 10.83
C GLN A 213 -50.12 14.39 12.02
N ALA A 214 -49.52 14.15 13.18
CA ALA A 214 -50.21 13.73 14.40
C ALA A 214 -50.52 14.89 15.37
N ALA A 215 -50.09 16.11 15.04
CA ALA A 215 -50.33 17.35 15.80
C ALA A 215 -51.44 18.20 15.15
#